data_AF-A0A238FMR4-F1
#
_entry.id   AF-A0A238FMR4-F1
#
_cell.length_a   1.000
_cell.length_b   1.000
_cell.length_c   1.000
_cell.angle_alpha   90.00
_cell.angle_beta   90.00
_cell.angle_gamma   90.00
#
_symmetry.space_group_name_H-M   'P 1'
#
loop_
_entity.id
_entity.type
_entity.pdbx_description
1 polymer ?
#
loop_
_entity_poly.entity_id
_entity_poly.type
_entity_poly.pdbx_seq_one_letter_code
_entity_poly.pdbx_strand_id
1 'polypeptide(L)'
;MNPTAVRRLASTLQNIQANVLSKIPGVDPRPAQRMQAFSGRNDGPAKIASRITGVTQDEPAKDDAVLYTSNFGQVVADSSHCLNVGGMPVQVNPILLERQQAFDRSKTVERIVHPCGSSAFGTFTVKHDISHLTKAAFLQPGTVTPAGREYPDQARNPRGFATKFYTADGNYDLVGLSWPVFFVHDPMIGPDNIRSQQRTPRNFFLD
;
A
#
# COMPACT_ATOMS: atom_id res chain seq x y z
N MET A 1 19.49 34.09 0.34
CA MET A 1 18.15 34.56 0.75
C MET A 1 17.73 33.81 2.00
N ASN A 2 17.15 34.49 3.01
CA ASN A 2 16.75 33.86 4.28
C ASN A 2 15.65 32.80 4.01
N PRO A 3 15.83 31.52 4.40
CA PRO A 3 14.84 30.45 4.16
C PRO A 3 13.46 30.74 4.77
N THR A 4 13.41 31.58 5.81
CA THR A 4 12.17 32.07 6.43
C THR A 4 11.39 33.01 5.51
N ALA A 5 12.09 33.80 4.70
CA ALA A 5 11.47 34.72 3.74
C ALA A 5 10.88 33.98 2.53
N VAL A 6 11.55 32.92 2.06
CA VAL A 6 11.06 32.06 0.97
C VAL A 6 9.80 31.29 1.40
N ARG A 7 9.76 30.77 2.63
CA ARG A 7 8.54 30.14 3.18
C ARG A 7 7.36 31.11 3.30
N ARG A 8 7.61 32.34 3.76
CA ARG A 8 6.57 33.37 3.85
C ARG A 8 6.02 33.74 2.48
N LEU A 9 6.88 33.91 1.48
CA LEU A 9 6.49 34.17 0.08
C LEU A 9 5.70 33.02 -0.54
N ALA A 10 6.12 31.77 -0.33
CA ALA A 10 5.38 30.60 -0.80
C ALA A 10 3.98 30.50 -0.16
N SER A 11 3.87 30.77 1.15
CA SER A 11 2.56 30.78 1.84
C SER A 11 1.66 31.94 1.38
N THR A 12 2.22 33.11 1.07
CA THR A 12 1.43 34.25 0.57
C THR A 12 0.95 33.99 -0.85
N LEU A 13 1.79 33.42 -1.72
CA LEU A 13 1.40 33.05 -3.08
C LEU A 13 0.31 31.97 -3.09
N GLN A 14 0.41 30.95 -2.24
CA GLN A 14 -0.64 29.93 -2.10
C GLN A 14 -1.97 30.53 -1.62
N ASN A 15 -1.93 31.46 -0.67
CA ASN A 15 -3.13 32.15 -0.19
C ASN A 15 -3.76 33.07 -1.25
N ILE A 16 -2.94 33.73 -2.08
CA ILE A 16 -3.42 34.56 -3.19
C ILE A 16 -4.06 33.68 -4.27
N GLN A 17 -3.44 32.56 -4.62
CA GLN A 17 -3.97 31.61 -5.60
C GLN A 17 -5.32 31.04 -5.16
N ALA A 18 -5.46 30.66 -3.89
CA ALA A 18 -6.72 30.16 -3.33
C ALA A 18 -7.84 31.22 -3.34
N ASN A 19 -7.51 32.50 -3.14
CA ASN A 19 -8.47 33.59 -3.08
C ASN A 19 -8.89 34.11 -4.47
N VAL A 20 -8.08 33.86 -5.49
CA VAL A 20 -8.39 34.14 -6.90
C VAL A 20 -9.24 33.01 -7.50
N LEU A 21 -8.89 31.76 -7.23
CA LEU A 21 -9.58 30.58 -7.76
C LEU A 21 -11.01 30.42 -7.20
N SER A 22 -11.28 30.87 -5.97
CA SER A 22 -12.61 30.81 -5.34
C SER A 22 -13.64 31.77 -5.96
N LYS A 23 -13.19 32.72 -6.80
CA LYS A 23 -14.05 33.74 -7.44
C LYS A 23 -14.45 33.38 -8.87
N ILE A 24 -13.96 32.26 -9.41
CA ILE A 24 -14.28 31.80 -10.77
C ILE A 24 -15.46 30.82 -10.67
N PRO A 25 -16.63 31.16 -11.26
CA PRO A 25 -17.79 30.26 -11.24
C PRO A 25 -17.46 28.94 -11.95
N GLY A 26 -17.68 27.81 -11.27
CA GLY A 26 -17.42 26.46 -11.82
C GLY A 26 -16.07 25.84 -11.44
N VAL A 27 -15.22 26.55 -10.68
CA VAL A 27 -14.00 25.96 -10.10
C VAL A 27 -14.32 25.44 -8.70
N ASP A 28 -14.13 24.12 -8.51
CA ASP A 28 -14.31 23.44 -7.22
C ASP A 28 -13.38 24.07 -6.15
N PRO A 29 -13.92 24.60 -5.03
CA PRO A 29 -13.15 25.33 -4.02
C PRO A 29 -12.24 24.45 -3.16
N ARG A 30 -12.12 23.13 -3.43
CA ARG A 30 -11.13 22.26 -2.76
C ARG A 30 -9.71 22.72 -3.13
N PRO A 31 -9.02 23.44 -2.23
CA PRO A 31 -7.69 23.95 -2.48
C PRO A 31 -6.72 22.76 -2.41
N ALA A 32 -5.97 22.56 -3.49
CA ALA A 32 -5.13 21.39 -3.71
C ALA A 32 -5.94 20.09 -3.70
N GLN A 33 -5.96 19.42 -4.83
CA GLN A 33 -5.97 17.97 -4.83
C GLN A 33 -4.81 17.56 -3.92
N ARG A 34 -5.08 17.29 -2.64
CA ARG A 34 -4.11 16.69 -1.73
C ARG A 34 -3.55 15.54 -2.53
N MET A 35 -2.24 15.55 -2.84
CA MET A 35 -1.54 14.32 -3.16
C MET A 35 -2.08 13.30 -2.16
N GLN A 36 -2.65 12.23 -2.70
CA GLN A 36 -3.54 11.26 -2.06
C GLN A 36 -3.26 11.12 -0.55
N ALA A 37 -4.29 11.00 0.30
CA ALA A 37 -4.12 10.92 1.76
C ALA A 37 -3.07 9.87 2.25
N PHE A 38 -2.70 8.94 1.38
CA PHE A 38 -1.75 7.85 1.59
C PHE A 38 -0.40 8.00 0.87
N SER A 39 -0.23 9.00 0.02
CA SER A 39 1.02 9.26 -0.70
C SER A 39 2.11 9.66 0.30
N GLY A 40 3.11 8.79 0.50
CA GLY A 40 4.25 9.02 1.39
C GLY A 40 4.07 8.56 2.83
N ARG A 41 2.97 7.87 3.17
CA ARG A 41 2.75 7.28 4.52
C ARG A 41 2.74 5.75 4.54
N ASN A 42 2.86 5.11 3.37
CA ASN A 42 2.90 3.66 3.26
C ASN A 42 4.35 3.20 3.08
N ASP A 43 5.03 2.93 4.18
CA ASP A 43 6.41 2.42 4.20
C ASP A 43 6.52 0.95 3.74
N GLY A 44 5.40 0.34 3.36
CA GLY A 44 5.28 -1.07 3.04
C GLY A 44 5.01 -1.93 4.29
N PRO A 45 4.34 -3.08 4.13
CA PRO A 45 3.84 -3.85 5.27
C PRO A 45 4.96 -4.40 6.16
N ALA A 46 6.11 -4.78 5.59
CA ALA A 46 7.25 -5.28 6.37
C ALA A 46 7.88 -4.18 7.27
N LYS A 47 8.03 -2.97 6.73
CA LYS A 47 8.63 -1.83 7.45
C LYS A 47 7.70 -1.35 8.56
N ILE A 48 6.39 -1.24 8.28
CA ILE A 48 5.39 -0.89 9.29
C ILE A 48 5.31 -1.97 10.37
N ALA A 49 5.28 -3.26 10.01
CA ALA A 49 5.30 -4.36 10.97
C ALA A 49 6.53 -4.29 11.88
N SER A 50 7.73 -4.06 11.30
CA SER A 50 8.98 -3.97 12.05
C SER A 50 9.04 -2.80 13.04
N ARG A 51 8.44 -1.66 12.69
CA ARG A 51 8.33 -0.48 13.56
C ARG A 51 7.37 -0.76 14.71
N ILE A 52 6.23 -1.39 14.42
CA ILE A 52 5.21 -1.70 15.43
C ILE A 52 5.69 -2.80 16.39
N THR A 53 6.45 -3.79 15.89
CA THR A 53 7.02 -4.86 16.73
C THR A 53 8.31 -4.46 17.44
N GLY A 54 8.85 -3.25 17.18
CA GLY A 54 10.07 -2.74 17.81
C GLY A 54 11.36 -3.42 17.35
N VAL A 55 11.33 -4.20 16.26
CA VAL A 55 12.49 -4.94 15.73
C VAL A 55 13.49 -4.01 15.04
N THR A 56 13.03 -2.87 14.52
CA THR A 56 13.89 -1.81 13.98
C THR A 56 13.49 -0.46 14.58
N GLN A 57 14.46 0.23 15.16
CA GLN A 57 14.37 1.66 15.49
C GLN A 57 14.68 2.46 14.20
N ASP A 58 13.85 3.43 13.81
CA ASP A 58 14.08 4.27 12.62
C ASP A 58 15.44 5.02 12.75
N GLU A 59 16.24 5.34 11.72
CA GLU A 59 16.03 5.53 10.28
C GLU A 59 17.19 4.96 9.40
N PRO A 60 17.07 5.00 8.05
CA PRO A 60 18.11 5.70 7.30
C PRO A 60 17.56 6.79 6.36
N ALA A 61 18.26 7.92 6.42
CA ALA A 61 18.26 9.08 5.53
C ALA A 61 16.90 9.58 5.05
N LYS A 62 16.42 10.62 5.74
CA LYS A 62 15.60 11.66 5.12
C LYS A 62 16.30 12.18 3.87
N ASP A 63 15.92 11.66 2.71
CA ASP A 63 16.34 12.21 1.42
C ASP A 63 15.58 13.51 1.17
N ASP A 64 16.02 14.57 1.86
CA ASP A 64 15.57 15.94 1.65
C ASP A 64 16.28 16.54 0.40
N ALA A 65 17.02 15.75 -0.40
CA ALA A 65 17.73 16.22 -1.58
C ALA A 65 16.85 16.18 -2.84
N VAL A 66 16.95 17.24 -3.64
CA VAL A 66 16.31 17.33 -4.99
C VAL A 66 17.16 16.56 -6.01
N LEU A 67 17.71 15.41 -5.62
CA LEU A 67 18.63 14.63 -6.43
C LEU A 67 17.95 13.30 -6.77
N TYR A 68 17.67 13.09 -8.05
CA TYR A 68 17.26 11.78 -8.52
C TYR A 68 18.48 10.90 -8.68
N THR A 69 18.43 9.66 -8.21
CA THR A 69 19.50 8.68 -8.39
C THR A 69 19.05 7.49 -9.23
N SER A 70 20.00 6.82 -9.88
CA SER A 70 19.80 5.47 -10.42
C SER A 70 19.74 4.44 -9.28
N ASN A 71 19.35 3.20 -9.59
CA ASN A 71 19.41 2.06 -8.68
C ASN A 71 20.85 1.77 -8.20
N PHE A 72 21.86 2.17 -8.99
CA PHE A 72 23.28 2.11 -8.63
C PHE A 72 23.81 3.33 -7.85
N GLY A 73 22.95 4.28 -7.45
CA GLY A 73 23.33 5.46 -6.68
C GLY A 73 24.00 6.59 -7.49
N GLN A 74 23.98 6.52 -8.82
CA GLN A 74 24.50 7.61 -9.68
C GLN A 74 23.50 8.76 -9.75
N VAL A 75 23.99 9.99 -9.67
CA VAL A 75 23.15 11.19 -9.76
C VAL A 75 22.63 11.37 -11.19
N VAL A 76 21.33 11.56 -11.33
CA VAL A 76 20.64 11.82 -12.59
C VAL A 76 20.48 13.33 -12.75
N ALA A 77 21.10 13.89 -13.80
CA ALA A 77 21.10 15.33 -14.05
C ALA A 77 19.72 15.88 -14.48
N ASP A 78 18.97 15.13 -15.30
CA ASP A 78 17.61 15.47 -15.71
C ASP A 78 16.73 14.21 -15.64
N SER A 79 15.64 14.28 -14.87
CA SER A 79 14.70 13.18 -14.69
C SER A 79 13.53 13.21 -15.66
N SER A 80 13.34 14.32 -16.38
CA SER A 80 12.17 14.57 -17.22
C SER A 80 12.40 14.31 -18.71
N HIS A 81 13.65 14.45 -19.18
CA HIS A 81 13.99 14.22 -20.58
C HIS A 81 14.96 13.05 -20.74
N CYS A 82 14.77 12.30 -21.82
CA CYS A 82 15.76 11.30 -22.24
C CYS A 82 16.87 11.97 -23.06
N LEU A 83 18.08 11.40 -22.97
CA LEU A 83 19.17 11.71 -23.90
C LEU A 83 18.69 11.41 -25.33
N ASN A 84 18.68 12.45 -26.17
CA ASN A 84 18.24 12.38 -27.56
C ASN A 84 19.18 13.15 -28.48
N VAL A 85 19.19 12.79 -29.76
CA VAL A 85 19.88 13.52 -30.83
C VAL A 85 18.84 13.86 -31.90
N GLY A 86 18.60 15.16 -32.13
CA GLY A 86 17.59 15.61 -33.09
C GLY A 86 16.16 15.16 -32.74
N GLY A 87 15.85 15.00 -31.45
CA GLY A 87 14.53 14.52 -30.99
C GLY A 87 14.37 13.00 -30.96
N MET A 88 15.38 12.22 -31.40
CA MET A 88 15.38 10.76 -31.32
C MET A 88 16.12 10.27 -30.07
N PRO A 89 15.48 9.48 -29.18
CA PRO A 89 16.15 8.91 -28.02
C PRO A 89 17.34 8.02 -28.41
N VAL A 90 18.45 8.15 -27.69
CA VAL A 90 19.65 7.34 -27.95
C VAL A 90 19.59 6.04 -27.16
N GLN A 91 19.90 4.92 -27.81
CA GLN A 91 19.92 3.58 -27.18
C GLN A 91 20.91 3.47 -26.01
N VAL A 92 21.98 4.27 -26.03
CA VAL A 92 23.03 4.26 -24.99
C VAL A 92 22.56 4.86 -23.67
N ASN A 93 21.36 5.45 -23.58
CA ASN A 93 20.87 6.09 -22.35
C ASN A 93 20.56 5.03 -21.26
N PRO A 94 21.43 4.86 -20.25
CA PRO A 94 21.28 3.78 -19.28
C PRO A 94 20.10 4.04 -18.34
N ILE A 95 19.85 5.31 -17.99
CA ILE A 95 18.78 5.72 -17.06
C ILE A 95 17.40 5.49 -17.67
N LEU A 96 17.24 5.75 -18.98
CA LEU A 96 15.98 5.47 -19.68
C LEU A 96 15.68 3.97 -19.69
N LEU A 97 16.67 3.15 -20.06
CA LEU A 97 16.51 1.70 -20.10
C LEU A 97 16.21 1.13 -18.71
N GLU A 98 16.93 1.57 -17.70
CA GLU A 98 16.74 1.14 -16.32
C GLU A 98 15.32 1.44 -15.81
N ARG A 99 14.82 2.66 -16.04
CA ARG A 99 13.46 3.05 -15.64
C ARG A 99 12.39 2.26 -16.38
N GLN A 100 12.54 2.09 -17.69
CA GLN A 100 11.59 1.30 -18.49
C GLN A 100 11.59 -0.16 -18.04
N GLN A 101 12.77 -0.75 -17.82
CA GLN A 101 12.91 -2.13 -17.36
C GLN A 101 12.31 -2.35 -15.96
N ALA A 102 12.46 -1.39 -15.06
CA ALA A 102 11.85 -1.41 -13.74
C ALA A 102 10.32 -1.31 -13.84
N PHE A 103 9.81 -0.43 -14.71
CA PHE A 103 8.38 -0.30 -14.96
C PHE A 103 7.78 -1.57 -15.56
N ASP A 104 8.41 -2.12 -16.61
CA ASP A 104 7.94 -3.33 -17.30
C ASP A 104 7.85 -4.55 -16.37
N ARG A 105 8.66 -4.56 -15.29
CA ARG A 105 8.71 -5.64 -14.29
C ARG A 105 7.99 -5.31 -12.99
N SER A 106 7.35 -4.15 -12.89
CA SER A 106 6.71 -3.69 -11.65
C SER A 106 5.50 -4.53 -11.25
N LYS A 107 4.83 -5.17 -12.21
CA LYS A 107 3.62 -5.95 -11.97
C LYS A 107 3.97 -7.38 -11.55
N THR A 108 3.76 -7.69 -10.27
CA THR A 108 3.81 -9.07 -9.75
C THR A 108 2.50 -9.81 -10.03
N VAL A 109 2.55 -11.14 -10.00
CA VAL A 109 1.35 -11.97 -10.13
C VAL A 109 0.41 -11.72 -8.95
N GLU A 110 -0.87 -11.52 -9.24
CA GLU A 110 -1.91 -11.31 -8.23
C GLU A 110 -2.30 -12.62 -7.54
N ARG A 111 -2.97 -12.51 -6.39
CA ARG A 111 -3.51 -13.69 -5.70
C ARG A 111 -4.63 -14.31 -6.52
N ILE A 112 -4.66 -15.65 -6.63
CA ILE A 112 -5.70 -16.38 -7.37
C ILE A 112 -7.11 -16.06 -6.84
N VAL A 113 -7.24 -15.94 -5.52
CA VAL A 113 -8.45 -15.53 -4.81
C VAL A 113 -8.12 -14.37 -3.88
N HIS A 114 -9.13 -13.53 -3.62
CA HIS A 114 -8.93 -12.26 -2.89
C HIS A 114 -7.80 -11.37 -3.46
N PRO A 115 -7.72 -11.15 -4.80
CA PRO A 115 -6.72 -10.26 -5.38
C PRO A 115 -6.93 -8.79 -5.00
N CYS A 116 -8.19 -8.41 -4.76
CA CYS A 116 -8.59 -7.06 -4.36
C CYS A 116 -8.77 -6.99 -2.83
N GLY A 117 -8.02 -6.10 -2.21
CA GLY A 117 -8.12 -5.80 -0.80
C GLY A 117 -7.19 -4.63 -0.42
N SER A 118 -7.48 -4.01 0.72
CA SER A 118 -6.69 -2.94 1.30
C SER A 118 -6.41 -3.30 2.75
N SER A 119 -5.20 -3.13 3.28
CA SER A 119 -4.88 -3.48 4.68
C SER A 119 -4.60 -2.25 5.56
N ALA A 120 -4.69 -2.45 6.88
CA ALA A 120 -4.39 -1.50 7.93
C ALA A 120 -3.71 -2.22 9.09
N PHE A 121 -2.83 -1.55 9.83
CA PHE A 121 -2.24 -2.06 11.07
C PHE A 121 -3.04 -1.59 12.30
N GLY A 122 -2.96 -2.35 13.38
CA GLY A 122 -3.67 -2.10 14.64
C GLY A 122 -3.12 -2.98 15.76
N THR A 123 -3.84 -3.05 16.88
CA THR A 123 -3.46 -3.81 18.07
C THR A 123 -4.62 -4.66 18.58
N PHE A 124 -4.31 -5.88 19.02
CA PHE A 124 -5.21 -6.82 19.67
C PHE A 124 -4.85 -6.93 21.15
N THR A 125 -5.88 -6.88 22.02
CA THR A 125 -5.72 -6.99 23.48
C THR A 125 -6.72 -7.99 24.03
N VAL A 126 -6.22 -8.97 24.77
CA VAL A 126 -7.05 -9.98 25.44
C VAL A 126 -7.68 -9.38 26.69
N LYS A 127 -9.01 -9.42 26.79
CA LYS A 127 -9.77 -8.88 27.94
C LYS A 127 -10.20 -9.93 28.96
N HIS A 128 -10.32 -11.19 28.56
CA HIS A 128 -10.82 -12.28 29.39
C HIS A 128 -9.79 -13.40 29.42
N ASP A 129 -9.63 -14.03 30.58
CA ASP A 129 -8.71 -15.14 30.75
C ASP A 129 -9.27 -16.43 30.14
N ILE A 130 -8.56 -16.94 29.13
CA ILE A 130 -8.85 -18.20 28.45
C ILE A 130 -7.66 -19.17 28.52
N SER A 131 -6.75 -18.97 29.49
CA SER A 131 -5.58 -19.83 29.72
C SER A 131 -5.93 -21.31 29.89
N HIS A 132 -7.13 -21.59 30.41
CA HIS A 132 -7.66 -22.95 30.54
C HIS A 132 -7.97 -23.63 29.19
N LEU A 133 -8.16 -22.88 28.10
CA LEU A 133 -8.46 -23.41 26.76
C LEU A 133 -7.21 -23.48 25.88
N THR A 134 -6.23 -22.60 26.09
CA THR A 134 -5.08 -22.48 25.20
C THR A 134 -3.83 -21.98 25.91
N LYS A 135 -2.70 -22.54 25.50
CA LYS A 135 -1.36 -22.13 25.92
C LYS A 135 -0.72 -21.05 25.02
N ALA A 136 -1.45 -20.55 24.01
CA ALA A 136 -0.91 -19.57 23.08
C ALA A 136 -0.58 -18.25 23.80
N ALA A 137 0.66 -17.77 23.64
CA ALA A 137 1.16 -16.59 24.35
C ALA A 137 0.32 -15.32 24.10
N PHE A 138 -0.10 -15.07 22.85
CA PHE A 138 -0.89 -13.89 22.48
C PHE A 138 -2.32 -13.88 23.04
N LEU A 139 -2.79 -15.01 23.57
CA LEU A 139 -4.11 -15.19 24.16
C LEU A 139 -4.08 -15.17 25.70
N GLN A 140 -2.91 -14.95 26.31
CA GLN A 140 -2.80 -14.80 27.76
C GLN A 140 -3.21 -13.38 28.19
N PRO A 141 -3.83 -13.22 29.39
CA PRO A 141 -4.28 -11.92 29.90
C PRO A 141 -3.19 -10.86 29.87
N GLY A 142 -3.53 -9.64 29.43
CA GLY A 142 -2.61 -8.50 29.39
C GLY A 142 -1.70 -8.42 28.16
N THR A 143 -1.78 -9.40 27.24
CA THR A 143 -0.95 -9.38 26.03
C THR A 143 -1.52 -8.42 24.98
N VAL A 144 -0.69 -7.50 24.50
CA VAL A 144 -1.00 -6.60 23.37
C VAL A 144 -0.18 -7.02 22.16
N THR A 145 -0.85 -7.41 21.09
CA THR A 145 -0.20 -7.91 19.86
C THR A 145 -0.61 -7.05 18.67
N PRO A 146 0.32 -6.59 17.83
CA PRO A 146 -0.08 -5.87 16.63
C PRO A 146 -0.77 -6.81 15.64
N ALA A 147 -1.83 -6.31 15.02
CA ALA A 147 -2.74 -7.05 14.16
C ALA A 147 -3.12 -6.20 12.94
N GLY A 148 -3.14 -6.81 11.76
CA GLY A 148 -3.59 -6.14 10.53
C GLY A 148 -5.03 -6.48 10.15
N ARG A 149 -5.77 -5.57 9.50
CA ARG A 149 -7.14 -5.77 8.99
C ARG A 149 -7.31 -5.22 7.58
N GLU A 150 -8.20 -5.79 6.75
CA GLU A 150 -8.43 -5.37 5.37
C GLU A 150 -9.89 -5.02 4.97
N TYR A 151 -10.16 -3.98 4.12
CA TYR A 151 -11.51 -3.53 3.63
C TYR A 151 -11.47 -2.43 2.50
N PRO A 152 -12.50 -2.20 1.62
CA PRO A 152 -13.26 -3.06 0.67
C PRO A 152 -13.45 -2.42 -0.75
N ASP A 153 -14.34 -2.91 -1.64
CA ASP A 153 -15.43 -2.04 -2.17
C ASP A 153 -16.60 -2.75 -2.94
N GLN A 154 -17.79 -2.73 -2.34
CA GLN A 154 -19.15 -2.90 -2.88
C GLN A 154 -19.63 -4.11 -3.72
N ALA A 155 -18.79 -4.96 -4.31
CA ALA A 155 -19.30 -6.13 -5.07
C ALA A 155 -19.96 -7.21 -4.18
N ARG A 156 -20.97 -7.95 -4.65
CA ARG A 156 -21.61 -9.05 -3.87
C ARG A 156 -20.72 -10.30 -3.85
N ASN A 157 -19.90 -10.46 -2.81
CA ASN A 157 -18.94 -11.56 -2.63
C ASN A 157 -18.66 -11.74 -1.11
N PRO A 158 -18.41 -12.93 -0.55
CA PRO A 158 -17.79 -13.04 0.77
C PRO A 158 -16.53 -12.17 0.89
N ARG A 159 -16.31 -11.61 2.09
CA ARG A 159 -15.12 -10.81 2.37
C ARG A 159 -14.09 -11.64 3.11
N GLY A 160 -12.86 -11.63 2.60
CA GLY A 160 -11.70 -12.13 3.32
C GLY A 160 -11.47 -11.30 4.57
N PHE A 161 -11.22 -11.97 5.70
CA PHE A 161 -10.81 -11.34 6.94
C PHE A 161 -9.57 -12.09 7.44
N ALA A 162 -8.42 -11.67 6.94
CA ALA A 162 -7.13 -12.24 7.32
C ALA A 162 -6.43 -11.31 8.33
N THR A 163 -6.13 -11.85 9.51
CA THR A 163 -5.39 -11.15 10.57
C THR A 163 -4.11 -11.89 10.87
N LYS A 164 -2.98 -11.21 10.67
CA LYS A 164 -1.65 -11.69 11.09
C LYS A 164 -1.33 -11.13 12.47
N PHE A 165 -1.08 -12.01 13.43
CA PHE A 165 -0.65 -11.70 14.78
C PHE A 165 0.86 -11.92 14.88
N TYR A 166 1.60 -10.89 15.26
CA TYR A 166 3.04 -10.97 15.50
C TYR A 166 3.28 -11.34 16.97
N THR A 167 3.29 -12.63 17.27
CA THR A 167 3.39 -13.14 18.66
C THR A 167 4.83 -13.43 19.05
N ALA A 168 5.11 -13.57 20.36
CA ALA A 168 6.44 -13.93 20.86
C ALA A 168 6.91 -15.32 20.36
N ASP A 169 5.97 -16.24 20.15
CA ASP A 169 6.25 -17.61 19.70
C ASP A 169 6.23 -17.75 18.17
N GLY A 170 6.10 -16.64 17.44
CA GLY A 170 6.06 -16.58 15.99
C GLY A 170 4.80 -15.92 15.42
N ASN A 171 4.73 -15.86 14.10
CA ASN A 171 3.58 -15.27 13.42
C ASN A 171 2.42 -16.26 13.41
N TYR A 172 1.27 -15.83 13.91
CA TYR A 172 0.03 -16.60 13.84
C TYR A 172 -0.95 -15.93 12.86
N ASP A 173 -1.38 -16.67 11.86
CA ASP A 173 -2.27 -16.18 10.81
C ASP A 173 -3.69 -16.72 10.99
N LEU A 174 -4.62 -15.85 11.38
CA LEU A 174 -6.05 -16.16 11.38
C LEU A 174 -6.65 -15.76 10.03
N VAL A 175 -6.75 -16.72 9.12
CA VAL A 175 -7.29 -16.52 7.77
C VAL A 175 -8.75 -16.94 7.74
N GLY A 176 -9.65 -15.96 7.89
CA GLY A 176 -11.10 -16.18 7.93
C GLY A 176 -11.87 -15.47 6.81
N LEU A 177 -13.19 -15.66 6.85
CA LEU A 177 -14.15 -14.96 6.02
C LEU A 177 -15.16 -14.22 6.91
N SER A 178 -15.89 -13.26 6.33
CA SER A 178 -17.00 -12.59 7.00
C SER A 178 -18.19 -13.51 7.30
N TRP A 179 -18.27 -14.67 6.66
CA TRP A 179 -19.32 -15.65 6.88
C TRP A 179 -18.84 -16.79 7.79
N PRO A 180 -19.74 -17.32 8.64
CA PRO A 180 -19.41 -18.43 9.54
C PRO A 180 -19.37 -19.79 8.83
N VAL A 181 -19.71 -19.85 7.54
CA VAL A 181 -19.77 -21.06 6.72
C VAL A 181 -19.02 -20.86 5.40
N PHE A 182 -18.58 -21.95 4.79
CA PHE A 182 -17.98 -21.97 3.46
C PHE A 182 -18.89 -22.69 2.46
N PHE A 183 -18.65 -22.50 1.16
CA PHE A 183 -19.49 -23.04 0.09
C PHE A 183 -19.43 -24.57 -0.03
N VAL A 184 -18.29 -25.15 0.33
CA VAL A 184 -18.00 -26.57 0.18
C VAL A 184 -17.48 -27.15 1.48
N HIS A 185 -17.81 -28.42 1.74
CA HIS A 185 -17.29 -29.18 2.87
C HIS A 185 -16.04 -30.00 2.50
N ASP A 186 -15.85 -30.30 1.21
CA ASP A 186 -14.73 -31.07 0.71
C ASP A 186 -13.73 -30.16 -0.03
N PRO A 187 -12.44 -30.12 0.39
CA PRO A 187 -11.42 -29.32 -0.29
C PRO A 187 -11.18 -29.73 -1.75
N MET A 188 -11.50 -30.97 -2.15
CA MET A 188 -11.35 -31.46 -3.51
C MET A 188 -12.19 -30.66 -4.51
N ILE A 189 -13.38 -30.20 -4.11
CA ILE A 189 -14.29 -29.39 -4.95
C ILE A 189 -13.92 -27.89 -4.90
N GLY A 190 -13.04 -27.50 -3.97
CA GLY A 190 -12.63 -26.11 -3.79
C GLY A 190 -12.20 -25.40 -5.08
N PRO A 191 -11.27 -25.97 -5.87
CA PRO A 191 -10.85 -25.37 -7.14
C PRO A 191 -11.99 -25.18 -8.15
N ASP A 192 -12.92 -26.12 -8.23
CA ASP A 192 -14.06 -26.04 -9.14
C ASP A 192 -15.06 -24.97 -8.70
N ASN A 193 -15.30 -24.83 -7.39
CA ASN A 193 -16.12 -23.77 -6.82
C ASN A 193 -15.52 -22.36 -7.01
N ILE A 194 -14.19 -22.23 -7.06
CA ILE A 194 -13.53 -20.95 -7.38
C ILE A 194 -13.62 -20.67 -8.87
N ARG A 195 -13.38 -21.66 -9.73
CA ARG A 195 -13.48 -21.51 -11.19
C ARG A 195 -14.89 -21.12 -11.64
N SER A 196 -15.94 -21.64 -11.00
CA SER A 196 -17.32 -21.28 -11.32
C SER A 196 -17.68 -19.82 -11.01
N GLN A 197 -16.88 -19.13 -10.19
CA GLN A 197 -17.04 -17.70 -9.89
C GLN A 197 -16.14 -16.81 -10.75
N GLN A 198 -15.28 -17.42 -11.59
CA GLN A 198 -14.41 -16.72 -12.52
C GLN A 198 -15.08 -16.57 -13.89
N ARG A 199 -14.43 -15.80 -14.76
CA ARG A 199 -14.92 -15.55 -16.11
C ARG A 199 -14.82 -16.80 -16.97
N THR A 200 -15.84 -17.06 -17.77
CA THR A 200 -15.87 -18.21 -18.68
C THR A 200 -14.79 -18.09 -19.76
N PRO A 201 -14.08 -19.18 -20.10
CA PRO A 201 -13.00 -19.15 -21.10
C PRO A 201 -13.48 -18.85 -22.52
N ARG A 202 -14.77 -19.02 -22.82
CA ARG A 202 -15.33 -18.79 -24.15
C ARG A 202 -15.43 -17.30 -24.51
N ASN A 203 -15.85 -16.47 -23.56
CA ASN A 203 -16.24 -15.08 -23.81
C ASN A 203 -15.71 -14.09 -22.75
N PHE A 204 -15.04 -14.58 -21.71
CA PHE A 204 -14.49 -13.80 -20.62
C PHE A 204 -15.54 -12.95 -19.85
N PHE A 205 -16.81 -13.38 -19.88
CA PHE A 205 -17.88 -12.81 -19.05
C PHE A 205 -18.09 -13.64 -17.78
N LEU A 206 -18.73 -13.04 -16.78
CA LEU A 206 -19.24 -13.74 -15.61
C LEU A 206 -20.61 -14.32 -15.97
N ASP A 207 -20.81 -15.62 -15.74
CA ASP A 207 -22.05 -16.35 -16.05
C ASP A 207 -22.44 -17.35 -14.95
#